data_AF-A0A7S2UTP6-F1
#
_entry.id   AF-A0A7S2UTP6-F1
#
_cell.length_a   1.000
_cell.length_b   1.000
_cell.length_c   1.000
_cell.angle_alpha   90.00
_cell.angle_beta   90.00
_cell.angle_gamma   90.00
#
_symmetry.space_group_name_H-M   'P 1'
#
loop_
_entity.id
_entity.type
_entity.pdbx_description
1 polymer ?
#
loop_
_entity_poly.entity_id
_entity_poly.type
_entity_poly.pdbx_seq_one_letter_code
_entity_poly.pdbx_strand_id
1 'polypeptide(L)'
;GGSMASSNGRRSGVEIDDCTFHRCVRLGKFDADRTITFIPPDGEFELMRYRVTDNIHLPFQVVPAVQEEGRSRVAINMKALAKFSNKLFATNVIFKVPVPPNTAKCKIHTGTGRARYEPEQRAIVWRVRRFAGGSEQLLTADVELMPSTRKKTWSRPPIQLEFQVPMFTASGVYVRFLRVFDKSGYVTNRWVRYITRAGNYQIRI
;
A
#
# COMPACT_ATOMS: atom_id res chain seq x y z
N GLY A 1 17.46 -3.09 47.17
CA GLY A 1 17.22 -4.23 46.27
C GLY A 1 15.88 -4.03 45.59
N GLY A 2 15.87 -3.71 44.31
CA GLY A 2 14.65 -3.51 43.52
C GLY A 2 14.84 -4.20 42.17
N SER A 3 14.08 -5.26 41.96
CA SER A 3 14.23 -6.17 40.83
C SER A 3 13.69 -5.54 39.54
N MET A 4 14.55 -5.36 38.53
CA MET A 4 14.15 -5.03 37.17
C MET A 4 13.54 -6.27 36.52
N ALA A 5 12.22 -6.26 36.31
CA ALA A 5 11.56 -7.20 35.42
C ALA A 5 12.01 -6.92 33.98
N SER A 6 12.87 -7.80 33.45
CA SER A 6 13.23 -7.84 32.04
C SER A 6 12.00 -8.25 31.24
N SER A 7 11.37 -7.29 30.56
CA SER A 7 10.33 -7.57 29.57
C SER A 7 10.97 -8.27 28.38
N ASN A 8 10.95 -9.60 28.42
CA ASN A 8 11.45 -10.47 27.38
C ASN A 8 10.65 -10.23 26.09
N GLY A 9 11.18 -9.39 25.20
CA GLY A 9 10.58 -9.04 23.92
C GLY A 9 10.53 -10.25 22.98
N ARG A 10 9.52 -11.11 23.16
CA ARG A 10 9.10 -12.09 22.15
C ARG A 10 8.83 -11.28 20.88
N ARG A 11 9.69 -11.41 19.86
CA ARG A 11 9.41 -10.86 18.53
C ARG A 11 8.07 -11.44 18.10
N SER A 12 7.03 -10.60 18.12
CA SER A 12 5.69 -10.94 17.67
C SER A 12 5.82 -11.61 16.30
N GLY A 13 5.44 -12.89 16.21
CA GLY A 13 5.29 -13.54 14.92
C GLY A 13 4.18 -12.85 14.14
N VAL A 14 4.23 -12.91 12.81
CA VAL A 14 3.06 -12.58 12.00
C VAL A 14 2.13 -13.78 12.06
N GLU A 15 0.87 -13.54 12.39
CA GLU A 15 -0.18 -14.54 12.28
C GLU A 15 -0.63 -14.62 10.82
N ILE A 16 -0.53 -15.82 10.25
CA ILE A 16 -0.95 -16.10 8.88
C ILE A 16 -2.29 -16.83 8.97
N ASP A 17 -3.31 -16.30 8.32
CA ASP A 17 -4.68 -16.85 8.36
C ASP A 17 -4.72 -18.19 7.64
N ASP A 18 -4.23 -18.20 6.40
CA ASP A 18 -4.14 -19.37 5.54
C ASP A 18 -2.94 -19.27 4.61
N CYS A 19 -2.45 -20.42 4.18
CA CYS A 19 -1.42 -20.51 3.17
C CYS A 19 -1.55 -21.78 2.33
N THR A 20 -1.10 -21.67 1.08
CA THR A 20 -1.00 -22.78 0.13
C THR A 20 0.44 -22.87 -0.37
N PHE A 21 0.93 -24.09 -0.52
CA PHE A 21 2.31 -24.35 -0.94
C PHE A 21 2.34 -25.02 -2.31
N HIS A 22 3.45 -24.81 -3.03
CA HIS A 22 3.75 -25.60 -4.21
C HIS A 22 3.94 -27.09 -3.85
N ARG A 23 3.60 -27.98 -4.79
CA ARG A 23 3.71 -29.45 -4.61
C ARG A 23 5.10 -29.97 -4.23
N CYS A 24 6.15 -29.17 -4.43
CA CYS A 24 7.51 -29.55 -4.07
C CYS A 24 7.84 -29.37 -2.58
N VAL A 25 6.94 -28.75 -1.81
CA VAL A 25 7.10 -28.51 -0.37
C VAL A 25 6.76 -29.77 0.43
N ARG A 26 7.63 -30.09 1.39
CA ARG A 26 7.44 -31.15 2.38
C ARG A 26 6.88 -30.54 3.67
N LEU A 27 5.59 -30.76 3.93
CA LEU A 27 4.86 -30.11 5.02
C LEU A 27 5.29 -30.55 6.43
N GLY A 28 5.89 -31.74 6.58
CA GLY A 28 6.16 -32.33 7.90
C GLY A 28 7.04 -31.52 8.85
N LYS A 29 7.83 -30.53 8.36
CA LYS A 29 8.58 -29.60 9.22
C LYS A 29 7.87 -28.27 9.45
N PHE A 30 7.02 -27.85 8.51
CA PHE A 30 6.35 -26.55 8.58
C PHE A 30 5.45 -26.42 9.80
N ASP A 31 4.74 -27.49 10.16
CA ASP A 31 3.84 -27.49 11.32
C ASP A 31 4.58 -27.35 12.66
N ALA A 32 5.84 -27.80 12.72
CA ALA A 32 6.65 -27.79 13.95
C ALA A 32 7.36 -26.44 14.19
N ASP A 33 8.06 -25.91 13.20
CA ASP A 33 8.95 -24.74 13.37
C ASP A 33 8.74 -23.64 12.31
N ARG A 34 7.72 -23.77 11.46
CA ARG A 34 7.44 -22.88 10.32
C ARG A 34 8.54 -22.88 9.26
N THR A 35 9.42 -23.89 9.23
CA THR A 35 10.44 -24.06 8.18
C THR A 35 9.84 -24.78 6.97
N ILE A 36 9.93 -24.13 5.80
CA ILE A 36 9.54 -24.71 4.51
C ILE A 36 10.74 -25.45 3.93
N THR A 37 10.60 -26.77 3.73
CA THR A 37 11.62 -27.60 3.06
C THR A 37 11.09 -28.06 1.71
N PHE A 38 11.85 -27.90 0.63
CA PHE A 38 11.41 -28.24 -0.71
C PHE A 38 12.59 -28.58 -1.65
N ILE A 39 12.29 -29.24 -2.76
CA ILE A 39 13.22 -29.41 -3.90
C ILE A 39 12.66 -28.54 -5.03
N PRO A 40 13.30 -27.40 -5.39
CA PRO A 40 12.74 -26.48 -6.38
C PRO A 40 12.67 -27.12 -7.77
N PRO A 41 11.62 -26.83 -8.56
CA PRO A 41 11.69 -26.92 -10.01
C PRO A 41 12.73 -25.95 -10.57
N ASP A 42 13.21 -26.21 -11.79
CA ASP A 42 14.08 -25.26 -12.49
C ASP A 42 13.29 -24.02 -12.94
N GLY A 43 13.91 -22.86 -12.83
CA GLY A 43 13.33 -21.57 -13.24
C GLY A 43 12.48 -20.88 -12.18
N GLU A 44 11.62 -19.97 -12.63
CA GLU A 44 10.72 -19.18 -11.77
C GLU A 44 9.45 -19.98 -11.43
N PHE A 45 9.08 -20.02 -10.14
CA PHE A 45 7.84 -20.64 -9.69
C PHE A 45 7.32 -19.98 -8.40
N GLU A 46 6.00 -20.07 -8.17
CA GLU A 46 5.38 -19.64 -6.92
C GLU A 46 5.59 -20.73 -5.85
N LEU A 47 6.40 -20.45 -4.83
CA LEU A 47 6.66 -21.38 -3.73
C LEU A 47 5.46 -21.49 -2.76
N MET A 48 4.86 -20.36 -2.43
CA MET A 48 3.83 -20.22 -1.40
C MET A 48 2.97 -19.00 -1.70
N ARG A 49 1.66 -19.13 -1.43
CA ARG A 49 0.71 -18.02 -1.34
C ARG A 49 0.14 -18.00 0.07
N TYR A 50 -0.08 -16.81 0.62
CA TYR A 50 -0.57 -16.65 1.98
C TYR A 50 -1.49 -15.44 2.12
N ARG A 51 -2.30 -15.46 3.17
CA ARG A 51 -3.18 -14.35 3.57
C ARG A 51 -2.89 -13.93 5.01
N VAL A 52 -2.89 -12.62 5.23
CA VAL A 52 -2.82 -11.99 6.56
C VAL A 52 -3.90 -10.92 6.61
N THR A 53 -4.67 -10.90 7.68
CA THR A 53 -5.73 -9.90 7.91
C THR A 53 -5.51 -9.04 9.14
N ASP A 54 -4.71 -9.51 10.10
CA ASP A 54 -4.39 -8.75 11.31
C ASP A 54 -3.01 -8.06 11.24
N ASN A 55 -2.85 -6.99 12.02
CA ASN A 55 -1.60 -6.23 12.19
C ASN A 55 -0.95 -5.77 10.87
N ILE A 56 -1.75 -5.47 9.85
CA ILE A 56 -1.28 -5.00 8.55
C ILE A 56 -0.73 -3.57 8.66
N HIS A 57 0.52 -3.38 8.23
CA HIS A 57 1.17 -2.09 8.14
C HIS A 57 0.79 -1.38 6.83
N LEU A 58 -0.19 -0.47 6.92
CA LEU A 58 -0.64 0.35 5.80
C LEU A 58 0.42 1.38 5.38
N PRO A 59 0.93 1.36 4.13
CA PRO A 59 2.02 2.24 3.70
C PRO A 59 1.66 3.72 3.63
N PHE A 60 0.38 4.05 3.47
CA PHE A 60 -0.10 5.42 3.32
C PHE A 60 -1.28 5.69 4.23
N GLN A 61 -1.20 6.77 5.01
CA GLN A 61 -2.36 7.37 5.65
C GLN A 61 -2.81 8.56 4.80
N VAL A 62 -4.07 8.56 4.38
CA VAL A 62 -4.69 9.65 3.62
C VAL A 62 -5.78 10.26 4.46
N VAL A 63 -5.74 11.58 4.61
CA VAL A 63 -6.73 12.37 5.34
C VAL A 63 -7.37 13.33 4.34
N PRO A 64 -8.55 13.00 3.79
CA PRO A 64 -9.31 13.90 2.95
C PRO A 64 -10.19 14.84 3.78
N ALA A 65 -10.37 16.05 3.28
CA ALA A 65 -11.34 17.02 3.75
C ALA A 65 -12.04 17.63 2.54
N VAL A 66 -13.36 17.49 2.49
CA VAL A 66 -14.18 17.94 1.36
C VAL A 66 -15.30 18.83 1.87
N GLN A 67 -15.29 20.07 1.40
CA GLN A 67 -16.23 21.11 1.83
C GLN A 67 -17.00 21.64 0.63
N GLU A 68 -18.32 21.62 0.73
CA GLU A 68 -19.21 22.22 -0.29
C GLU A 68 -19.43 23.69 0.07
N GLU A 69 -19.08 24.59 -0.86
CA GLU A 69 -19.25 26.02 -0.72
C GLU A 69 -20.44 26.47 -1.59
N GLY A 70 -21.61 26.58 -0.96
CA GLY A 70 -22.84 26.92 -1.66
C GLY A 70 -23.28 25.82 -2.62
N ARG A 71 -23.58 26.18 -3.88
CA ARG A 71 -24.07 25.23 -4.90
C ARG A 71 -23.14 25.06 -6.10
N SER A 72 -22.09 25.87 -6.18
CA SER A 72 -21.24 26.01 -7.37
C SER A 72 -19.78 25.63 -7.13
N ARG A 73 -19.36 25.38 -5.88
CA ARG A 73 -17.96 25.10 -5.58
C ARG A 73 -17.82 23.99 -4.53
N VAL A 74 -16.80 23.16 -4.73
CA VAL A 74 -16.33 22.18 -3.75
C VAL A 74 -14.83 22.39 -3.53
N ALA A 75 -14.44 22.63 -2.29
CA ALA A 75 -13.05 22.68 -1.87
C ALA A 75 -12.62 21.28 -1.40
N ILE A 76 -11.50 20.78 -1.93
CA ILE A 76 -10.91 19.49 -1.58
C ILE A 76 -9.51 19.76 -1.04
N ASN A 77 -9.24 19.28 0.17
CA ASN A 77 -7.90 19.25 0.77
C ASN A 77 -7.57 17.81 1.12
N MET A 78 -6.49 17.27 0.60
CA MET A 78 -6.07 15.90 0.86
C MET A 78 -4.62 15.86 1.31
N LYS A 79 -4.41 15.36 2.52
CA LYS A 79 -3.09 15.12 3.11
C LYS A 79 -2.74 13.65 3.02
N ALA A 80 -1.61 13.33 2.41
CA ALA A 80 -1.09 11.97 2.29
C ALA A 80 0.24 11.84 3.06
N LEU A 81 0.33 10.89 3.98
CA LEU A 81 1.50 10.59 4.80
C LEU A 81 2.02 9.19 4.48
N ALA A 82 3.31 9.07 4.17
CA ALA A 82 3.98 7.78 3.97
C ALA A 82 4.43 7.16 5.31
N LYS A 83 3.81 6.05 5.72
CA LYS A 83 4.05 5.34 7.00
C LYS A 83 5.11 4.25 6.90
N PHE A 84 6.20 4.53 6.22
CA PHE A 84 7.34 3.62 6.12
C PHE A 84 8.66 4.40 6.28
N SER A 85 9.75 3.68 6.49
CA SER A 85 11.08 4.26 6.74
C SER A 85 11.47 5.32 5.70
N ASN A 86 12.04 6.43 6.17
CA ASN A 86 12.55 7.52 5.32
C ASN A 86 13.72 7.11 4.41
N LYS A 87 14.31 5.94 4.64
CA LYS A 87 15.32 5.33 3.73
C LYS A 87 14.69 4.73 2.48
N LEU A 88 13.38 4.52 2.46
CA LEU A 88 12.64 3.95 1.34
C LEU A 88 11.81 5.03 0.62
N PHE A 89 11.38 4.70 -0.58
CA PHE A 89 10.43 5.51 -1.33
C PHE A 89 9.42 4.61 -2.04
N ALA A 90 8.18 5.08 -2.11
CA ALA A 90 7.19 4.48 -2.98
C ALA A 90 7.33 5.02 -4.41
N THR A 91 7.03 4.18 -5.39
CA THR A 91 6.97 4.51 -6.81
C THR A 91 5.58 4.26 -7.36
N ASN A 92 5.29 4.82 -8.54
CA ASN A 92 4.00 4.68 -9.21
C ASN A 92 2.83 5.06 -8.28
N VAL A 93 3.00 6.12 -7.49
CA VAL A 93 1.98 6.55 -6.54
C VAL A 93 0.94 7.38 -7.29
N ILE A 94 -0.30 6.91 -7.30
CA ILE A 94 -1.41 7.56 -8.00
C ILE A 94 -2.60 7.64 -7.05
N PHE A 95 -3.01 8.86 -6.71
CA PHE A 95 -4.26 9.12 -6.01
C PHE A 95 -5.33 9.48 -7.04
N LYS A 96 -6.46 8.79 -7.02
CA LYS A 96 -7.65 9.15 -7.79
C LYS A 96 -8.68 9.71 -6.81
N VAL A 97 -8.74 11.03 -6.75
CA VAL A 97 -9.65 11.76 -5.85
C VAL A 97 -10.92 12.08 -6.63
N PRO A 98 -12.06 11.45 -6.32
CA PRO A 98 -13.27 11.67 -7.09
C PRO A 98 -13.79 13.09 -6.92
N VAL A 99 -14.49 13.57 -7.95
CA VAL A 99 -15.16 14.87 -7.95
C VAL A 99 -16.64 14.72 -8.28
N PRO A 100 -17.49 15.73 -8.01
CA PRO A 100 -18.89 15.71 -8.40
C PRO A 100 -19.09 15.49 -9.91
N PRO A 101 -20.18 14.83 -10.34
CA PRO A 101 -20.42 14.52 -11.76
C PRO A 101 -20.67 15.76 -12.62
N ASN A 102 -21.09 16.88 -12.04
CA ASN A 102 -21.31 18.16 -12.72
C ASN A 102 -20.07 19.09 -12.65
N THR A 103 -18.88 18.54 -12.44
CA THR A 103 -17.63 19.32 -12.42
C THR A 103 -17.39 19.98 -13.78
N ALA A 104 -17.31 21.31 -13.77
CA ALA A 104 -16.94 22.13 -14.93
C ALA A 104 -15.41 22.25 -15.05
N LYS A 105 -14.75 22.58 -13.93
CA LYS A 105 -13.32 22.91 -13.89
C LYS A 105 -12.73 22.62 -12.52
N CYS A 106 -11.45 22.26 -12.47
CA CYS A 106 -10.69 22.15 -11.23
C CYS A 106 -9.47 23.06 -11.27
N LYS A 107 -9.28 23.89 -10.25
CA LYS A 107 -7.99 24.57 -9.98
C LYS A 107 -7.25 23.75 -8.93
N ILE A 108 -6.14 23.13 -9.30
CA ILE A 108 -5.44 22.14 -8.45
C ILE A 108 -4.05 22.66 -8.09
N HIS A 109 -3.69 22.55 -6.82
CA HIS A 109 -2.40 22.93 -6.27
C HIS A 109 -1.78 21.73 -5.55
N THR A 110 -0.53 21.42 -5.86
CA THR A 110 0.26 20.39 -5.17
C THR A 110 1.73 20.79 -5.17
N GLY A 111 2.43 20.54 -4.07
CA GLY A 111 3.87 20.81 -3.97
C GLY A 111 4.73 19.75 -4.66
N THR A 112 4.18 18.56 -4.93
CA THR A 112 4.91 17.45 -5.56
C THR A 112 4.08 16.70 -6.59
N GLY A 113 4.75 16.07 -7.54
CA GLY A 113 4.09 15.31 -8.60
C GLY A 113 3.29 16.19 -9.56
N ARG A 114 2.33 15.58 -10.26
CA ARG A 114 1.43 16.26 -11.20
C ARG A 114 0.00 15.81 -10.95
N ALA A 115 -0.91 16.76 -10.77
CA ALA A 115 -2.32 16.50 -10.60
C ALA A 115 -3.13 17.12 -11.74
N ARG A 116 -4.09 16.38 -12.28
CA ARG A 116 -4.98 16.84 -13.35
C ARG A 116 -6.39 16.31 -13.12
N TYR A 117 -7.39 17.09 -13.49
CA TYR A 117 -8.76 16.60 -13.60
C TYR A 117 -8.88 15.76 -14.87
N GLU A 118 -9.37 14.53 -14.73
CA GLU A 118 -9.64 13.60 -15.83
C GLU A 118 -11.15 13.32 -15.88
N PRO A 119 -11.92 13.97 -16.80
CA PRO A 119 -13.38 13.87 -16.85
C PRO A 119 -13.90 12.45 -17.07
N GLU A 120 -13.19 11.64 -17.87
CA GLU A 120 -13.51 10.24 -18.14
C GLU A 120 -13.50 9.39 -16.86
N GLN A 121 -12.59 9.70 -15.92
CA GLN A 121 -12.51 9.04 -14.62
C GLN A 121 -13.35 9.73 -13.54
N ARG A 122 -13.94 10.90 -13.85
CA ARG A 122 -14.65 11.78 -12.89
C ARG A 122 -13.82 12.02 -11.62
N ALA A 123 -12.52 12.23 -11.80
CA ALA A 123 -11.58 12.34 -10.70
C ALA A 123 -10.44 13.30 -11.00
N ILE A 124 -9.87 13.87 -9.95
CA ILE A 124 -8.53 14.46 -9.97
C ILE A 124 -7.54 13.32 -9.78
N VAL A 125 -6.68 13.12 -10.78
CA VAL A 125 -5.63 12.10 -10.75
C VAL A 125 -4.30 12.76 -10.43
N TRP A 126 -3.76 12.46 -9.26
CA TRP A 126 -2.49 12.96 -8.76
C TRP A 126 -1.42 11.89 -8.80
N ARG A 127 -0.42 12.08 -9.66
CA ARG A 127 0.68 11.16 -9.89
C ARG A 127 1.96 11.69 -9.25
N VAL A 128 2.53 10.92 -8.33
CA VAL A 128 3.80 11.18 -7.67
C VAL A 128 4.77 10.06 -8.03
N ARG A 129 5.79 10.37 -8.84
CA ARG A 129 6.76 9.37 -9.33
C ARG A 129 7.53 8.71 -8.19
N ARG A 130 7.90 9.51 -7.18
CA ARG A 130 8.68 9.07 -6.03
C ARG A 130 8.16 9.77 -4.78
N PHE A 131 7.64 8.99 -3.83
CA PHE A 131 7.08 9.48 -2.58
C PHE A 131 7.95 8.98 -1.42
N ALA A 132 8.65 9.88 -0.73
CA ALA A 132 9.61 9.52 0.31
C ALA A 132 8.92 9.01 1.59
N GLY A 133 9.48 7.99 2.24
CA GLY A 133 8.98 7.50 3.53
C GLY A 133 9.07 8.57 4.62
N GLY A 134 8.10 8.59 5.52
CA GLY A 134 7.97 9.58 6.59
C GLY A 134 7.61 11.00 6.11
N SER A 135 7.50 11.22 4.80
CA SER A 135 7.12 12.52 4.25
C SER A 135 5.60 12.66 4.16
N GLU A 136 5.17 13.91 4.22
CA GLU A 136 3.79 14.34 4.03
C GLU A 136 3.68 15.18 2.77
N GLN A 137 2.61 14.98 2.00
CA GLN A 137 2.34 15.72 0.78
C GLN A 137 0.87 16.16 0.78
N LEU A 138 0.61 17.37 0.29
CA LEU A 138 -0.71 17.99 0.25
C LEU A 138 -1.16 18.19 -1.21
N LEU A 139 -2.43 17.88 -1.46
CA LEU A 139 -3.17 18.30 -2.64
C LEU A 139 -4.35 19.15 -2.22
N THR A 140 -4.47 20.33 -2.80
CA THR A 140 -5.63 21.22 -2.64
C THR A 140 -6.27 21.43 -4.00
N ALA A 141 -7.60 21.40 -4.07
CA ALA A 141 -8.33 21.66 -5.30
C ALA A 141 -9.61 22.45 -5.05
N ASP A 142 -9.84 23.45 -5.89
CA ASP A 142 -11.10 24.15 -6.03
C ASP A 142 -11.84 23.60 -7.24
N VAL A 143 -12.96 22.94 -6.99
CA VAL A 143 -13.79 22.32 -8.02
C VAL A 143 -15.00 23.20 -8.27
N GLU A 144 -15.09 23.74 -9.48
CA GLU A 144 -16.21 24.52 -9.96
C GLU A 144 -17.26 23.59 -10.58
N LEU A 145 -18.51 23.78 -10.19
CA LEU A 145 -19.64 22.96 -10.61
C LEU A 145 -20.51 23.72 -11.62
N MET A 146 -20.93 23.01 -12.66
CA MET A 146 -21.95 23.51 -13.57
C MET A 146 -23.27 23.70 -12.80
N PRO A 147 -24.00 24.82 -13.04
CA PRO A 147 -25.33 25.01 -12.49
C PRO A 147 -26.24 23.84 -12.87
N SER A 148 -27.00 23.35 -11.90
CA SER A 148 -27.98 22.30 -12.14
C SER A 148 -29.33 22.68 -11.53
N THR A 149 -30.40 22.46 -12.31
CA THR A 149 -31.78 22.60 -11.85
C THR A 149 -32.19 21.48 -10.91
N ARG A 150 -31.46 20.34 -10.92
CA ARG A 150 -31.68 19.20 -10.03
C ARG A 150 -30.59 19.13 -8.97
N LYS A 151 -30.95 19.27 -7.70
CA LYS A 151 -30.07 18.94 -6.57
C LYS A 151 -29.86 17.42 -6.54
N LYS A 152 -28.82 16.93 -7.21
CA LYS A 152 -28.37 15.54 -7.04
C LYS A 152 -27.24 15.52 -6.02
N THR A 153 -27.48 14.90 -4.88
CA THR A 153 -26.47 14.70 -3.84
C THR A 153 -25.30 13.91 -4.43
N TRP A 154 -24.08 14.43 -4.30
CA TRP A 154 -22.90 13.71 -4.71
C TRP A 154 -22.62 12.57 -3.73
N SER A 155 -22.50 11.34 -4.26
CA SER A 155 -22.34 10.12 -3.44
C SER A 155 -20.96 9.94 -2.82
N ARG A 156 -20.01 10.85 -3.10
CA ARG A 156 -18.63 10.85 -2.58
C ARG A 156 -17.99 9.44 -2.59
N PRO A 157 -17.77 8.85 -3.78
CA PRO A 157 -17.09 7.56 -3.85
C PRO A 157 -15.70 7.65 -3.18
N PRO A 158 -15.11 6.52 -2.76
CA PRO A 158 -13.83 6.55 -2.06
C PRO A 158 -12.69 6.98 -3.00
N ILE A 159 -11.67 7.59 -2.40
CA ILE A 159 -10.37 7.86 -3.05
C ILE A 159 -9.70 6.51 -3.28
N GLN A 160 -9.22 6.29 -4.51
CA GLN A 160 -8.43 5.12 -4.85
C GLN A 160 -6.95 5.45 -4.85
N LEU A 161 -6.13 4.51 -4.40
CA LEU A 161 -4.69 4.69 -4.32
C LEU A 161 -3.95 3.50 -4.95
N GLU A 162 -3.10 3.79 -5.92
CA GLU A 162 -2.14 2.83 -6.49
C GLU A 162 -0.73 3.20 -6.03
N PHE A 163 0.10 2.21 -5.72
CA PHE A 163 1.52 2.41 -5.39
C PHE A 163 2.31 1.11 -5.46
N GLN A 164 3.64 1.26 -5.43
CA GLN A 164 4.57 0.19 -5.14
C GLN A 164 5.61 0.67 -4.11
N VAL A 165 5.86 -0.10 -3.06
CA VAL A 165 6.91 0.16 -2.07
C VAL A 165 7.91 -1.00 -2.07
N PRO A 166 9.11 -0.82 -2.67
CA PRO A 166 10.19 -1.79 -2.61
C PRO A 166 10.76 -1.91 -1.19
N MET A 167 11.26 -3.09 -0.85
CA MET A 167 11.90 -3.42 0.43
C MET A 167 11.03 -3.17 1.67
N PHE A 168 9.71 -3.12 1.49
CA PHE A 168 8.71 -2.98 2.54
C PHE A 168 7.73 -4.17 2.49
N THR A 169 7.30 -4.65 3.65
CA THR A 169 6.29 -5.70 3.79
C THR A 169 5.10 -5.16 4.57
N ALA A 170 3.92 -5.10 3.95
CA ALA A 170 2.70 -4.70 4.65
C ALA A 170 2.25 -5.76 5.67
N SER A 171 2.47 -7.04 5.37
CA SER A 171 2.14 -8.15 6.27
C SER A 171 3.10 -8.32 7.44
N GLY A 172 4.27 -7.68 7.41
CA GLY A 172 5.36 -7.95 8.37
C GLY A 172 6.09 -9.28 8.16
N VAL A 173 5.76 -10.07 7.12
CA VAL A 173 6.41 -11.35 6.85
C VAL A 173 7.77 -11.13 6.21
N TYR A 174 8.82 -11.55 6.89
CA TYR A 174 10.20 -11.49 6.39
C TYR A 174 10.82 -12.89 6.28
N VAL A 175 11.57 -13.13 5.20
CA VAL A 175 12.44 -14.30 5.04
C VAL A 175 13.58 -14.18 6.05
N ARG A 176 13.60 -15.07 7.05
CA ARG A 176 14.64 -15.11 8.09
C ARG A 176 15.94 -15.73 7.59
N PHE A 177 15.82 -16.78 6.79
CA PHE A 177 16.96 -17.49 6.21
C PHE A 177 16.54 -18.22 4.94
N LEU A 178 17.52 -18.45 4.06
CA LEU A 178 17.42 -19.34 2.90
C LEU A 178 18.68 -20.20 2.87
N ARG A 179 18.51 -21.51 3.08
CA ARG A 179 19.60 -22.49 3.05
C ARG A 179 19.43 -23.37 1.82
N VAL A 180 20.50 -23.49 1.04
CA VAL A 180 20.57 -24.36 -0.13
C VAL A 180 21.55 -25.47 0.19
N PHE A 181 21.10 -26.71 0.03
CA PHE A 181 21.94 -27.90 0.20
C PHE A 181 22.10 -28.54 -1.17
N ASP A 182 23.32 -28.51 -1.70
CA ASP A 182 23.67 -29.18 -2.95
C ASP A 182 24.80 -30.17 -2.69
N LYS A 183 24.60 -31.42 -3.11
CA LYS A 183 25.59 -32.50 -2.98
C LYS A 183 26.79 -32.29 -3.91
N SER A 184 26.65 -31.47 -4.95
CA SER A 184 27.73 -31.16 -5.90
C SER A 184 28.79 -30.20 -5.34
N GLY A 185 28.51 -29.53 -4.22
CA GLY A 185 29.38 -28.50 -3.64
C GLY A 185 29.28 -27.13 -4.32
N TYR A 186 28.34 -26.94 -5.25
CA TYR A 186 28.14 -25.67 -5.93
C TYR A 186 27.76 -24.52 -4.96
N VAL A 187 28.43 -23.37 -5.11
CA VAL A 187 28.18 -22.17 -4.31
C VAL A 187 27.10 -21.32 -4.98
N THR A 188 26.01 -21.05 -4.24
CA THR A 188 24.85 -20.32 -4.77
C THR A 188 24.77 -18.87 -4.30
N ASN A 189 24.50 -17.97 -5.24
CA ASN A 189 24.12 -16.60 -4.94
C ASN A 189 22.64 -16.54 -4.53
N ARG A 190 22.37 -15.92 -3.38
CA ARG A 190 21.02 -15.84 -2.80
C ARG A 190 20.64 -14.38 -2.62
N TRP A 191 19.46 -14.01 -3.10
CA TRP A 191 18.92 -12.67 -2.91
C TRP A 191 17.45 -12.76 -2.52
N VAL A 192 17.00 -11.76 -1.77
CA VAL A 192 15.60 -11.60 -1.38
C VAL A 192 15.20 -10.17 -1.66
N ARG A 193 14.03 -9.98 -2.26
CA ARG A 193 13.46 -8.65 -2.50
C ARG A 193 12.01 -8.67 -2.04
N TYR A 194 11.64 -7.65 -1.28
CA TYR A 194 10.25 -7.40 -0.90
C TYR A 194 9.66 -6.32 -1.80
N ILE A 195 8.42 -6.50 -2.21
CA ILE A 195 7.66 -5.50 -2.96
C ILE A 195 6.23 -5.52 -2.46
N THR A 196 5.78 -4.43 -1.86
CA THR A 196 4.36 -4.22 -1.56
C THR A 196 3.73 -3.44 -2.70
N ARG A 197 2.62 -3.93 -3.26
CA ARG A 197 1.83 -3.22 -4.27
C ARG A 197 0.43 -2.98 -3.72
N ALA A 198 -0.19 -1.87 -4.14
CA ALA A 198 -1.60 -1.65 -3.84
C ALA A 198 -2.46 -2.76 -4.50
N GLY A 199 -3.38 -3.33 -3.71
CA GLY A 199 -4.53 -4.08 -4.22
C GLY A 199 -5.72 -3.13 -4.35
N ASN A 200 -6.88 -3.53 -3.80
CA ASN A 200 -8.03 -2.63 -3.67
C ASN A 200 -7.85 -1.67 -2.48
N TYR A 201 -7.08 -0.60 -2.67
CA TYR A 201 -6.80 0.40 -1.63
C TYR A 201 -7.74 1.61 -1.77
N GLN A 202 -8.73 1.70 -0.89
CA GLN A 202 -9.79 2.71 -0.93
C GLN A 202 -9.90 3.46 0.39
N ILE A 203 -10.02 4.79 0.31
CA ILE A 203 -10.20 5.68 1.47
C ILE A 203 -11.53 6.41 1.32
N ARG A 204 -12.43 6.25 2.29
CA ARG A 204 -13.72 6.96 2.29
C ARG A 204 -13.52 8.44 2.64
N ILE A 205 -14.35 9.28 2.01
CA ILE A 205 -14.43 10.74 2.19
C ILE A 205 -15.56 11.06 3.15
#